data_AF-A0A176Q268-F1
#
_entry.id   AF-A0A176Q268-F1
#
_cell.length_a   1.000
_cell.length_b   1.000
_cell.length_c   1.000
_cell.angle_alpha   90.00
_cell.angle_beta   90.00
_cell.angle_gamma   90.00
#
_symmetry.space_group_name_H-M   'P 1'
#
loop_
_entity.id
_entity.type
_entity.pdbx_description
1 polymer ?
#
loop_
_entity_poly.entity_id
_entity_poly.type
_entity_poly.pdbx_seq_one_letter_code
_entity_poly.pdbx_strand_id
1 'polypeptide(L)'
;MDYEDVQKILLASIKEDDPHKGFKGLEIKRYCIAYQALFNRWNSIILPPFLKEILESGTCWKIDDALGHVELDRYALGKKLLTLKTKDGQKPLLDSSDRYRIACWCCFEDEIRAIFEEFKSTLGNKPVESLVKGCDKGALMIYWSHAINNQEHQLELNNEHPYVYAFRCAMIEKHVEALEFFWNKLQSIDSLSSERKEDLLMEVAYNKGRFSTDDVGMVDFCLRHLDPNRYHELLKRDFKQHGCYYTLSILRRNHSFENARKLFEHLKPEDLSPEAYSTSMFSALNSLVSAPNDNFIKSGSDMLTSMWNSLGFESHKQHYLNKLSEQLSSTRDLVASLIKGNKAVEILSEVVNSLSQEQMYSIMEEDKSEYELFMRVRNTQLDRGAGDSQLPSSSLDVETIQQKVVDARSKV
;
A
#
# COMPACT_ATOMS: atom_id res chain seq x y z
N MET A 1 6.56 19.47 16.91
CA MET A 1 5.53 19.04 15.96
C MET A 1 5.96 17.66 15.46
N ASP A 2 5.16 16.65 15.74
CA ASP A 2 5.50 15.26 15.42
C ASP A 2 5.14 14.91 13.96
N TYR A 3 5.40 13.66 13.57
CA TYR A 3 5.08 13.15 12.23
C TYR A 3 3.56 13.24 11.93
N GLU A 4 2.71 13.02 12.93
CA GLU A 4 1.25 13.07 12.76
C GLU A 4 0.78 14.50 12.50
N ASP A 5 1.40 15.48 13.14
CA ASP A 5 1.09 16.89 12.91
C ASP A 5 1.44 17.34 11.49
N VAL A 6 2.60 16.91 10.95
CA VAL A 6 2.96 17.19 9.54
C VAL A 6 1.90 16.62 8.61
N GLN A 7 1.52 15.36 8.84
CA GLN A 7 0.47 14.71 8.06
C GLN A 7 -0.86 15.46 8.16
N LYS A 8 -1.28 15.91 9.36
CA LYS A 8 -2.51 16.70 9.54
C LYS A 8 -2.47 18.01 8.75
N ILE A 9 -1.35 18.74 8.77
CA ILE A 9 -1.19 19.99 8.02
C ILE A 9 -1.33 19.73 6.51
N LEU A 10 -0.65 18.71 5.99
CA LEU A 10 -0.71 18.40 4.56
C LEU A 10 -2.08 17.87 4.15
N LEU A 11 -2.74 17.05 4.96
CA LEU A 11 -4.11 16.58 4.68
C LEU A 11 -5.12 17.73 4.62
N ALA A 12 -4.89 18.83 5.35
CA ALA A 12 -5.70 20.04 5.26
C ALA A 12 -5.53 20.80 3.92
N SER A 13 -4.62 20.38 3.02
CA SER A 13 -4.57 20.88 1.64
C SER A 13 -5.71 20.35 0.75
N ILE A 14 -6.40 19.31 1.20
CA ILE A 14 -7.46 18.67 0.44
C ILE A 14 -8.80 19.22 0.92
N LYS A 15 -9.60 19.74 0.00
CA LYS A 15 -10.94 20.25 0.32
C LYS A 15 -11.86 19.11 0.73
N GLU A 16 -12.82 19.41 1.61
CA GLU A 16 -13.80 18.43 2.10
C GLU A 16 -14.68 17.86 0.97
N ASP A 17 -14.98 18.67 -0.05
CA ASP A 17 -15.78 18.32 -1.21
C ASP A 17 -14.95 17.77 -2.39
N ASP A 18 -13.64 17.54 -2.21
CA ASP A 18 -12.79 16.98 -3.27
C ASP A 18 -13.20 15.52 -3.58
N PRO A 19 -13.62 15.21 -4.83
CA PRO A 19 -14.07 13.85 -5.18
C PRO A 19 -12.96 12.80 -5.06
N HIS A 20 -11.69 13.22 -5.02
CA HIS A 20 -10.53 12.34 -4.88
C HIS A 20 -9.88 12.42 -3.50
N LYS A 21 -10.57 12.96 -2.49
CA LYS A 21 -10.03 13.17 -1.13
C LYS A 21 -9.35 11.94 -0.55
N GLY A 22 -9.94 10.76 -0.73
CA GLY A 22 -9.38 9.50 -0.25
C GLY A 22 -8.04 9.13 -0.89
N PHE A 23 -7.93 9.24 -2.22
CA PHE A 23 -6.70 8.94 -2.97
C PHE A 23 -5.60 9.95 -2.67
N LYS A 24 -5.91 11.25 -2.74
CA LYS A 24 -4.96 12.31 -2.38
C LYS A 24 -4.48 12.16 -0.94
N GLY A 25 -5.38 11.83 -0.02
CA GLY A 25 -5.05 11.58 1.37
C GLY A 25 -4.02 10.47 1.51
N LEU A 26 -4.25 9.32 0.85
CA LEU A 26 -3.33 8.18 0.85
C LEU A 26 -1.94 8.53 0.28
N GLU A 27 -1.89 9.23 -0.85
CA GLU A 27 -0.65 9.67 -1.47
C GLU A 27 0.14 10.64 -0.58
N ILE A 28 -0.53 11.56 0.12
CA ILE A 28 0.12 12.41 1.14
C ILE A 28 0.69 11.55 2.26
N LYS A 29 -0.03 10.53 2.75
CA LYS A 29 0.51 9.65 3.80
C LYS A 29 1.77 8.94 3.33
N ARG A 30 1.76 8.37 2.12
CA ARG A 30 2.91 7.67 1.52
C ARG A 30 4.11 8.61 1.34
N TYR A 31 3.86 9.82 0.83
CA TYR A 31 4.90 10.84 0.70
C TYR A 31 5.50 11.22 2.06
N CYS A 32 4.67 11.46 3.08
CA CYS A 32 5.14 11.77 4.44
C CYS A 32 6.08 10.68 4.99
N ILE A 33 5.74 9.40 4.74
CA ILE A 33 6.54 8.25 5.14
C ILE A 33 7.89 8.25 4.39
N ALA A 34 7.86 8.29 3.06
CA ALA A 34 9.08 8.25 2.24
C ALA A 34 10.03 9.41 2.55
N TYR A 35 9.48 10.60 2.84
CA TYR A 35 10.25 11.82 3.09
C TYR A 35 10.38 12.16 4.58
N GLN A 36 10.17 11.19 5.49
CA GLN A 36 10.23 11.43 6.94
C GLN A 36 11.54 12.08 7.39
N ALA A 37 12.67 11.68 6.81
CA ALA A 37 13.98 12.26 7.11
C ALA A 37 14.06 13.76 6.80
N LEU A 38 13.33 14.23 5.78
CA LEU A 38 13.20 15.65 5.47
C LEU A 38 12.47 16.37 6.62
N PHE A 39 11.33 15.85 7.08
CA PHE A 39 10.54 16.49 8.14
C PHE A 39 11.23 16.50 9.50
N ASN A 40 11.98 15.44 9.83
CA ASN A 40 12.71 15.34 11.09
C ASN A 40 13.85 16.38 11.20
N ARG A 41 14.51 16.70 10.08
CA ARG A 41 15.62 17.66 10.05
C ARG A 41 15.14 19.10 9.94
N TRP A 42 13.99 19.34 9.31
CA TRP A 42 13.52 20.66 8.92
C TRP A 42 12.59 21.34 9.92
N ASN A 43 12.58 20.88 11.18
CA ASN A 43 11.66 21.29 12.25
C ASN A 43 10.27 21.49 11.66
N SER A 44 9.52 20.39 11.53
CA SER A 44 8.07 20.20 11.26
C SER A 44 7.12 21.42 11.22
N ILE A 45 7.46 22.56 11.80
CA ILE A 45 6.84 23.88 11.67
C ILE A 45 7.07 24.59 10.32
N ILE A 46 8.28 24.55 9.72
CA ILE A 46 8.60 25.49 8.61
C ILE A 46 8.16 24.98 7.23
N LEU A 47 8.51 23.74 6.90
CA LEU A 47 8.28 23.19 5.56
C LEU A 47 6.81 22.85 5.26
N PRO A 48 6.01 22.29 6.20
CA PRO A 48 4.65 21.85 5.89
C PRO A 48 3.69 22.93 5.39
N PRO A 49 3.71 24.19 5.87
CA PRO A 49 2.90 25.26 5.27
C PRO A 49 3.16 25.48 3.78
N PHE A 50 4.42 25.50 3.34
CA PHE A 50 4.76 25.66 1.92
C PHE A 50 4.34 24.45 1.08
N LEU A 51 4.55 23.23 1.62
CA LEU A 51 4.08 22.01 0.97
C LEU A 51 2.56 21.99 0.84
N LYS A 52 1.82 22.42 1.87
CA LYS A 52 0.37 22.55 1.83
C LYS A 52 -0.05 23.47 0.70
N GLU A 53 0.55 24.66 0.56
CA GLU A 53 0.25 25.60 -0.54
C GLU A 53 0.53 24.97 -1.92
N ILE A 54 1.63 24.24 -2.08
CA ILE A 54 1.92 23.52 -3.33
C ILE A 54 0.85 22.48 -3.64
N LEU A 55 0.46 21.67 -2.65
CA LEU A 55 -0.55 20.63 -2.82
C LEU A 55 -1.95 21.21 -3.11
N GLU A 56 -2.31 22.33 -2.48
CA GLU A 56 -3.56 23.08 -2.72
C GLU A 56 -3.65 23.63 -4.14
N SER A 57 -2.52 23.99 -4.75
CA SER A 57 -2.48 24.54 -6.10
C SER A 57 -2.98 23.57 -7.18
N GLY A 58 -3.09 22.27 -6.88
CA GLY A 58 -3.50 21.25 -7.85
C GLY A 58 -2.38 20.79 -8.78
N THR A 59 -1.30 21.56 -8.92
CA THR A 59 -0.29 21.38 -9.99
C THR A 59 0.59 20.13 -9.87
N CYS A 60 0.58 19.46 -8.71
CA CYS A 60 1.34 18.24 -8.47
C CYS A 60 0.47 16.98 -8.47
N TRP A 61 -0.80 17.07 -8.87
CA TRP A 61 -1.69 15.91 -8.93
C TRP A 61 -1.87 15.44 -10.37
N LYS A 62 -1.61 14.16 -10.62
CA LYS A 62 -2.00 13.49 -11.86
C LYS A 62 -3.32 12.77 -11.62
N ILE A 63 -4.32 13.07 -12.42
CA ILE A 63 -5.65 12.48 -12.32
C ILE A 63 -5.86 11.62 -13.56
N ASP A 64 -6.13 10.34 -13.35
CA ASP A 64 -6.64 9.44 -14.37
C ASP A 64 -8.16 9.30 -14.16
N ASP A 65 -8.91 10.08 -14.92
CA ASP A 65 -10.38 10.13 -14.84
C ASP A 65 -11.04 8.80 -15.21
N ALA A 66 -10.38 7.94 -16.01
CA ALA A 66 -10.95 6.67 -16.45
C ALA A 66 -10.97 5.63 -15.32
N LEU A 67 -9.97 5.68 -14.43
CA LEU A 67 -9.83 4.77 -13.28
C LEU A 67 -10.20 5.44 -11.96
N GLY A 68 -10.52 6.75 -11.97
CA GLY A 68 -10.73 7.56 -10.78
C GLY A 68 -9.49 7.62 -9.88
N HIS A 69 -8.32 7.29 -10.44
CA HIS A 69 -7.05 7.19 -9.72
C HIS A 69 -6.35 8.54 -9.69
N VAL A 70 -5.80 8.90 -8.53
CA VAL A 70 -5.03 10.13 -8.35
C VAL A 70 -3.69 9.80 -7.77
N GLU A 71 -2.65 10.29 -8.41
CA GLU A 71 -1.25 10.09 -8.04
C GLU A 71 -0.60 11.44 -7.74
N LEU A 72 0.26 11.48 -6.72
CA LEU A 72 1.11 12.64 -6.46
C LEU A 72 2.31 12.61 -7.41
N ASP A 73 2.45 13.61 -8.26
CA ASP A 73 3.66 13.82 -9.07
C ASP A 73 4.82 14.29 -8.18
N ARG A 74 5.54 13.31 -7.62
CA ARG A 74 6.69 13.54 -6.74
C ARG A 74 7.84 14.24 -7.46
N TYR A 75 7.98 14.04 -8.77
CA TYR A 75 8.96 14.75 -9.59
C TYR A 75 8.63 16.25 -9.66
N ALA A 76 7.39 16.60 -9.99
CA ALA A 76 6.94 18.00 -10.03
C ALA A 76 7.00 18.67 -8.64
N LEU A 77 6.62 17.94 -7.60
CA LEU A 77 6.72 18.40 -6.21
C LEU A 77 8.18 18.68 -5.82
N GLY A 78 9.09 17.74 -6.12
CA GLY A 78 10.53 17.89 -5.87
C GLY A 78 11.11 19.11 -6.58
N LYS A 79 10.76 19.37 -7.84
CA LYS A 79 11.20 20.58 -8.57
C LYS A 79 10.74 21.85 -7.87
N LYS A 80 9.48 21.92 -7.43
CA LYS A 80 8.97 23.08 -6.69
C LYS A 80 9.71 23.29 -5.39
N LEU A 81 9.99 22.21 -4.64
CA LEU A 81 10.77 22.26 -3.40
C LEU A 81 12.15 22.89 -3.59
N LEU A 82 12.86 22.54 -4.67
CA LEU A 82 14.18 23.12 -4.96
C LEU A 82 14.14 24.63 -5.24
N THR A 83 13.00 25.14 -5.70
CA THR A 83 12.81 26.55 -6.06
C THR A 83 12.17 27.40 -4.97
N LEU A 84 11.76 26.79 -3.85
CA LEU A 84 11.14 27.52 -2.74
C LEU A 84 12.11 28.57 -2.20
N LYS A 85 11.58 29.75 -1.90
CA LYS A 85 12.32 30.86 -1.32
C LYS A 85 11.73 31.26 0.02
N THR A 86 12.55 31.91 0.84
CA THR A 86 12.11 32.59 2.06
C THR A 86 11.05 33.66 1.75
N LYS A 87 10.26 34.08 2.75
CA LYS A 87 9.14 35.04 2.55
C LYS A 87 9.57 36.38 1.94
N ASP A 88 10.82 36.78 2.12
CA ASP A 88 11.44 37.97 1.51
C ASP A 88 11.92 37.74 0.06
N GLY A 89 11.80 36.52 -0.46
CA GLY A 89 12.14 36.13 -1.83
C GLY A 89 13.63 36.12 -2.14
N GLN A 90 14.50 36.37 -1.16
CA GLN A 90 15.92 36.61 -1.42
C GLN A 90 16.77 35.34 -1.41
N LYS A 91 16.42 34.33 -0.60
CA LYS A 91 17.22 33.12 -0.42
C LYS A 91 16.40 31.87 -0.67
N PRO A 92 17.01 30.78 -1.14
CA PRO A 92 16.37 29.47 -1.11
C PRO A 92 15.89 29.15 0.31
N LEU A 93 14.68 28.60 0.43
CA LEU A 93 14.15 28.12 1.70
C LEU A 93 15.00 26.96 2.22
N LEU A 94 15.47 26.11 1.31
CA LEU A 94 16.30 24.96 1.60
C LEU A 94 17.80 25.26 1.41
N ASP A 95 18.65 24.79 2.32
CA ASP A 95 20.10 24.92 2.17
C ASP A 95 20.63 24.05 1.01
N SER A 96 21.88 24.25 0.61
CA SER A 96 22.48 23.50 -0.51
C SER A 96 22.57 21.98 -0.24
N SER A 97 22.74 21.56 1.03
CA SER A 97 22.83 20.14 1.40
C SER A 97 21.50 19.42 1.18
N ASP A 98 20.41 20.03 1.63
CA ASP A 98 19.09 19.43 1.53
C ASP A 98 18.46 19.58 0.15
N ARG A 99 18.75 20.70 -0.56
CA ARG A 99 18.47 20.80 -2.00
C ARG A 99 19.18 19.70 -2.78
N TYR A 100 20.46 19.44 -2.48
CA TYR A 100 21.21 18.38 -3.15
C TYR A 100 20.61 17.00 -2.86
N ARG A 101 20.21 16.73 -1.62
CA ARG A 101 19.53 15.48 -1.24
C ARG A 101 18.23 15.26 -2.01
N ILE A 102 17.35 16.25 -2.06
CA ILE A 102 16.09 16.16 -2.82
C ILE A 102 16.39 15.95 -4.31
N ALA A 103 17.37 16.68 -4.85
CA ALA A 103 17.77 16.51 -6.25
C ALA A 103 18.26 15.07 -6.54
N CYS A 104 19.02 14.48 -5.61
CA CYS A 104 19.47 13.09 -5.70
C CYS A 104 18.32 12.08 -5.61
N TRP A 105 17.38 12.27 -4.67
CA TRP A 105 16.18 11.43 -4.53
C TRP A 105 15.32 11.45 -5.78
N CYS A 106 15.09 12.62 -6.37
CA CYS A 106 14.30 12.76 -7.59
C CYS A 106 15.10 12.62 -8.89
N CYS A 107 16.41 12.31 -8.81
CA CYS A 107 17.31 12.14 -9.95
C CYS A 107 17.29 13.33 -10.95
N PHE A 108 17.30 14.56 -10.44
CA PHE A 108 17.32 15.77 -11.25
C PHE A 108 18.73 16.05 -11.81
N GLU A 109 19.16 15.34 -12.85
CA GLU A 109 20.55 15.35 -13.37
C GLU A 109 21.15 16.77 -13.53
N ASP A 110 20.38 17.72 -14.07
CA ASP A 110 20.85 19.10 -14.29
C ASP A 110 21.04 19.87 -12.98
N GLU A 111 20.06 19.80 -12.08
CA GLU A 111 20.12 20.45 -10.77
C GLU A 111 21.15 19.80 -9.84
N ILE A 112 21.34 18.48 -9.91
CA ILE A 112 22.35 17.75 -9.13
C ILE A 112 23.72 18.38 -9.37
N ARG A 113 24.10 18.59 -10.64
CA ARG A 113 25.39 19.20 -10.99
C ARG A 113 25.50 20.64 -10.48
N ALA A 114 24.47 21.46 -10.72
CA ALA A 114 24.48 22.87 -10.31
C ALA A 114 24.55 23.04 -8.78
N ILE A 115 23.71 22.30 -8.04
CA ILE A 115 23.63 22.38 -6.58
C ILE A 115 24.89 21.77 -5.94
N PHE A 116 25.47 20.73 -6.54
CA PHE A 116 26.70 20.12 -6.01
C PHE A 116 27.86 21.12 -5.99
N GLU A 117 28.04 21.94 -7.02
CA GLU A 117 29.08 22.97 -7.03
C GLU A 117 28.83 24.05 -5.96
N GLU A 118 27.57 24.47 -5.76
CA GLU A 118 27.20 25.35 -4.64
C GLU A 118 27.54 24.70 -3.29
N PHE A 119 27.17 23.43 -3.10
CA PHE A 119 27.43 22.67 -1.89
C PHE A 119 28.92 22.51 -1.61
N LYS A 120 29.72 22.20 -2.62
CA LYS A 120 31.19 22.11 -2.53
C LYS A 120 31.80 23.45 -2.10
N SER A 121 31.33 24.57 -2.66
CA SER A 121 31.80 25.91 -2.28
C SER A 121 31.56 26.23 -0.80
N THR A 122 30.48 25.71 -0.20
CA THR A 122 30.19 25.89 1.23
C THR A 122 31.08 25.05 2.15
N LEU A 123 31.82 24.07 1.62
CA LEU A 123 32.62 23.11 2.39
C LEU A 123 34.14 23.32 2.25
N GLY A 124 34.57 24.25 1.39
CA GLY A 124 35.99 24.60 1.17
C GLY A 124 36.75 23.58 0.32
N ASN A 125 38.09 23.58 0.38
CA ASN A 125 38.99 22.70 -0.40
C ASN A 125 39.01 21.23 0.06
N LYS A 126 37.91 20.73 0.60
CA LYS A 126 37.81 19.37 1.11
C LYS A 126 37.71 18.37 -0.07
N PRO A 127 38.46 17.25 -0.05
CA PRO A 127 38.36 16.22 -1.08
C PRO A 127 36.93 15.69 -1.23
N VAL A 128 36.55 15.26 -2.43
CA VAL A 128 35.23 14.64 -2.67
C VAL A 128 35.01 13.45 -1.74
N GLU A 129 36.04 12.68 -1.39
CA GLU A 129 35.94 11.58 -0.43
C GLU A 129 35.50 12.05 0.98
N SER A 130 35.85 13.29 1.36
CA SER A 130 35.38 13.89 2.62
C SER A 130 33.99 14.53 2.52
N LEU A 131 33.52 14.86 1.31
CA LEU A 131 32.12 15.18 1.04
C LEU A 131 31.26 13.93 1.16
N VAL A 132 31.73 12.81 0.60
CA VAL A 132 31.10 11.49 0.63
C VAL A 132 31.04 10.93 2.05
N LYS A 133 32.12 11.03 2.85
CA LYS A 133 32.11 10.67 4.30
C LYS A 133 31.23 11.62 5.14
N GLY A 134 31.01 12.85 4.71
CA GLY A 134 29.99 13.73 5.28
C GLY A 134 28.56 13.34 4.90
N CYS A 135 28.42 12.55 3.82
CA CYS A 135 27.19 12.02 3.26
C CYS A 135 26.88 10.58 3.71
N ASP A 136 27.42 10.13 4.86
CA ASP A 136 27.10 8.86 5.56
C ASP A 136 25.60 8.67 5.89
N LYS A 137 24.69 9.47 5.30
CA LYS A 137 23.26 9.48 5.51
C LYS A 137 22.43 9.26 4.23
N GLY A 138 23.03 9.02 3.06
CA GLY A 138 22.29 8.70 1.82
C GLY A 138 23.14 8.07 0.70
N ALA A 139 22.93 6.79 0.43
CA ALA A 139 23.47 6.03 -0.71
C ALA A 139 23.26 6.70 -2.09
N LEU A 140 22.11 7.33 -2.36
CA LEU A 140 21.86 8.07 -3.60
C LEU A 140 22.72 9.32 -3.72
N MET A 141 22.90 10.06 -2.61
CA MET A 141 23.83 11.20 -2.59
C MET A 141 25.27 10.74 -2.83
N ILE A 142 25.67 9.61 -2.25
CA ILE A 142 26.98 8.99 -2.47
C ILE A 142 27.17 8.64 -3.94
N TYR A 143 26.21 7.94 -4.53
CA TYR A 143 26.23 7.58 -5.94
C TYR A 143 26.38 8.81 -6.84
N TRP A 144 25.49 9.79 -6.71
CA TRP A 144 25.49 10.98 -7.54
C TRP A 144 26.77 11.80 -7.40
N SER A 145 27.31 11.90 -6.19
CA SER A 145 28.56 12.63 -5.95
C SER A 145 29.74 11.99 -6.68
N HIS A 146 29.80 10.66 -6.77
CA HIS A 146 30.83 9.98 -7.56
C HIS A 146 30.55 10.12 -9.06
N ALA A 147 29.30 9.93 -9.49
CA ALA A 147 28.92 9.99 -10.90
C ALA A 147 29.24 11.34 -11.55
N ILE A 148 28.87 12.46 -10.92
CA ILE A 148 29.13 13.79 -11.48
C ILE A 148 30.62 14.17 -11.50
N ASN A 149 31.45 13.50 -10.68
CA ASN A 149 32.90 13.69 -10.67
C ASN A 149 33.64 12.67 -11.54
N ASN A 150 32.94 11.78 -12.25
CA ASN A 150 33.51 10.65 -13.00
C ASN A 150 34.37 9.71 -12.12
N GLN A 151 33.92 9.49 -10.88
CA GLN A 151 34.59 8.69 -9.86
C GLN A 151 33.82 7.42 -9.49
N GLU A 152 32.93 6.92 -10.35
CA GLU A 152 32.13 5.71 -10.08
C GLU A 152 32.98 4.46 -9.83
N HIS A 153 34.22 4.44 -10.35
CA HIS A 153 35.19 3.38 -10.09
C HIS A 153 35.60 3.24 -8.60
N GLN A 154 35.30 4.25 -7.77
CA GLN A 154 35.53 4.21 -6.32
C GLN A 154 34.35 3.58 -5.56
N LEU A 155 33.22 3.33 -6.23
CA LEU A 155 32.08 2.63 -5.64
C LEU A 155 32.32 1.12 -5.64
N GLU A 156 31.81 0.45 -4.61
CA GLU A 156 31.80 -1.03 -4.54
C GLU A 156 30.72 -1.61 -5.46
N LEU A 157 30.99 -1.58 -6.77
CA LEU A 157 30.04 -2.01 -7.80
C LEU A 157 29.83 -3.53 -7.89
N ASN A 158 30.72 -4.33 -7.29
CA ASN A 158 30.65 -5.80 -7.32
C ASN A 158 30.52 -6.39 -8.75
N ASN A 159 31.26 -5.83 -9.71
CA ASN A 159 31.21 -6.14 -11.15
C ASN A 159 29.85 -5.86 -11.83
N GLU A 160 28.95 -5.11 -11.19
CA GLU A 160 27.71 -4.65 -11.81
C GLU A 160 27.87 -3.29 -12.49
N HIS A 161 26.95 -2.97 -13.40
CA HIS A 161 26.89 -1.65 -14.01
C HIS A 161 26.57 -0.56 -12.95
N PRO A 162 27.16 0.66 -13.01
CA PRO A 162 26.89 1.72 -12.04
C PRO A 162 25.39 2.03 -11.81
N TYR A 163 24.56 1.95 -12.87
CA TYR A 163 23.11 2.11 -12.73
C TYR A 163 22.41 0.97 -11.99
N VAL A 164 22.96 -0.25 -11.95
CA VAL A 164 22.43 -1.33 -11.09
C VAL A 164 22.71 -1.01 -9.63
N TYR A 165 23.91 -0.52 -9.33
CA TYR A 165 24.26 -0.02 -7.99
C TYR A 165 23.32 1.13 -7.57
N ALA A 166 23.12 2.12 -8.44
CA ALA A 166 22.25 3.26 -8.17
C ALA A 166 20.77 2.85 -7.97
N PHE A 167 20.29 1.90 -8.76
CA PHE A 167 18.96 1.32 -8.58
C PHE A 167 18.81 0.64 -7.21
N ARG A 168 19.85 -0.07 -6.74
CA ARG A 168 19.89 -0.62 -5.38
C ARG A 168 19.97 0.46 -4.30
N CYS A 169 20.65 1.57 -4.54
CA CYS A 169 20.61 2.73 -3.64
C CYS A 169 19.18 3.27 -3.50
N ALA A 170 18.46 3.44 -4.61
CA ALA A 170 17.06 3.86 -4.62
C ALA A 170 16.14 2.87 -3.88
N MET A 171 16.39 1.58 -4.03
CA MET A 171 15.70 0.52 -3.29
C MET A 171 15.90 0.65 -1.77
N ILE A 172 17.16 0.81 -1.33
CA ILE A 172 17.52 0.90 0.09
C ILE A 172 16.92 2.17 0.72
N GLU A 173 16.93 3.29 0.00
CA GLU A 173 16.37 4.55 0.48
C GLU A 173 14.87 4.70 0.25
N LYS A 174 14.24 3.77 -0.47
CA LYS A 174 12.78 3.72 -0.68
C LYS A 174 12.22 4.94 -1.43
N HIS A 175 12.96 5.40 -2.43
CA HIS A 175 12.55 6.48 -3.34
C HIS A 175 12.10 5.91 -4.69
N VAL A 176 10.78 5.84 -4.89
CA VAL A 176 10.18 5.28 -6.11
C VAL A 176 10.53 6.10 -7.35
N GLU A 177 10.61 7.42 -7.24
CA GLU A 177 11.02 8.31 -8.32
C GLU A 177 12.46 8.04 -8.81
N ALA A 178 13.37 7.67 -7.89
CA ALA A 178 14.72 7.25 -8.27
C ALA A 178 14.71 5.87 -8.93
N LEU A 179 13.86 4.94 -8.46
CA LEU A 179 13.69 3.65 -9.13
C LEU A 179 13.19 3.81 -10.55
N GLU A 180 12.17 4.63 -10.78
CA GLU A 180 11.63 4.91 -12.12
C GLU A 180 12.71 5.47 -13.04
N PHE A 181 13.48 6.44 -12.55
CA PHE A 181 14.59 7.02 -13.30
C PHE A 181 15.64 5.98 -13.68
N PHE A 182 16.18 5.23 -12.72
CA PHE A 182 17.24 4.26 -12.99
C PHE A 182 16.74 3.05 -13.77
N TRP A 183 15.48 2.63 -13.57
CA TRP A 183 14.86 1.58 -14.36
C TRP A 183 14.83 1.93 -15.85
N ASN A 184 14.45 3.17 -16.18
CA ASN A 184 14.48 3.65 -17.56
C ASN A 184 15.90 3.63 -18.15
N LYS A 185 16.93 4.01 -17.37
CA LYS A 185 18.32 3.91 -17.80
C LYS A 185 18.75 2.44 -17.99
N LEU A 186 18.34 1.54 -17.10
CA LEU A 186 18.62 0.10 -17.20
C LEU A 186 18.01 -0.54 -18.45
N GLN A 187 16.87 -0.06 -18.94
CA GLN A 187 16.29 -0.57 -20.20
C GLN A 187 17.24 -0.40 -21.38
N SER A 188 17.99 0.71 -21.42
CA SER A 188 18.94 1.04 -22.50
C SER A 188 20.29 0.32 -22.43
N ILE A 189 20.51 -0.55 -21.43
CA ILE A 189 21.77 -1.27 -21.24
C ILE A 189 21.67 -2.66 -21.85
N ASP A 190 22.42 -2.88 -22.93
CA ASP A 190 22.47 -4.15 -23.67
C ASP A 190 23.21 -5.27 -22.93
N SER A 191 24.21 -4.92 -22.11
CA SER A 191 25.00 -5.89 -21.34
C SER A 191 24.24 -6.53 -20.18
N LEU A 192 23.05 -6.02 -19.85
CA LEU A 192 22.21 -6.52 -18.78
C LEU A 192 21.08 -7.37 -19.36
N SER A 193 21.06 -8.67 -19.06
CA SER A 193 20.03 -9.58 -19.54
C SER A 193 18.64 -9.20 -19.02
N SER A 194 17.59 -9.53 -19.77
CA SER A 194 16.20 -9.34 -19.33
C SER A 194 15.92 -10.05 -18.01
N GLU A 195 16.45 -11.26 -17.84
CA GLU A 195 16.32 -12.02 -16.59
C GLU A 195 16.93 -11.28 -15.40
N ARG A 196 18.11 -10.65 -15.57
CA ARG A 196 18.73 -9.86 -14.50
C ARG A 196 17.92 -8.61 -14.18
N LYS A 197 17.31 -7.96 -15.18
CA LYS A 197 16.41 -6.82 -14.98
C LYS A 197 15.17 -7.22 -14.18
N GLU A 198 14.56 -8.37 -14.48
CA GLU A 198 13.44 -8.92 -13.71
C GLU A 198 13.84 -9.32 -12.29
N ASP A 199 15.03 -9.88 -12.10
CA ASP A 199 15.57 -10.17 -10.77
C ASP A 199 15.71 -8.90 -9.91
N LEU A 200 16.16 -7.79 -10.50
CA LEU A 200 16.25 -6.50 -9.81
C LEU A 200 14.87 -6.00 -9.38
N LEU A 201 13.84 -6.12 -10.22
CA LEU A 201 12.46 -5.76 -9.83
C LEU A 201 11.97 -6.64 -8.67
N MET A 202 12.22 -7.96 -8.72
CA MET A 202 11.83 -8.85 -7.64
C MET A 202 12.57 -8.52 -6.33
N GLU A 203 13.88 -8.26 -6.39
CA GLU A 203 14.69 -7.81 -5.25
C GLU A 203 14.08 -6.58 -4.57
N VAL A 204 13.59 -5.61 -5.36
CA VAL A 204 12.91 -4.42 -4.85
C VAL A 204 11.57 -4.76 -4.20
N ALA A 205 10.75 -5.57 -4.87
CA ALA A 205 9.38 -5.87 -4.42
C ALA A 205 9.34 -6.51 -3.04
N TYR A 206 10.16 -7.54 -2.79
CA TYR A 206 10.22 -8.17 -1.46
C TYR A 206 11.25 -7.53 -0.54
N ASN A 207 11.87 -6.40 -0.92
CA ASN A 207 12.78 -5.69 -0.02
C ASN A 207 11.97 -5.13 1.16
N LYS A 208 12.13 -5.71 2.35
CA LYS A 208 11.53 -5.16 3.56
C LYS A 208 12.41 -4.04 4.10
N GLY A 209 11.88 -2.82 4.12
CA GLY A 209 12.56 -1.70 4.77
C GLY A 209 12.78 -1.97 6.26
N ARG A 210 13.85 -1.41 6.86
CA ARG A 210 14.08 -1.50 8.30
C ARG A 210 13.15 -0.60 9.14
N PHE A 211 12.29 0.21 8.52
CA PHE A 211 11.40 1.20 9.18
C PHE A 211 10.11 1.43 8.38
N SER A 212 9.16 2.20 8.93
CA SER A 212 7.96 2.66 8.20
C SER A 212 8.39 3.39 6.95
N THR A 213 8.30 2.72 5.81
CA THR A 213 8.76 3.22 4.50
C THR A 213 7.63 2.99 3.49
N ASP A 214 7.64 3.70 2.37
CA ASP A 214 6.63 3.58 1.31
C ASP A 214 6.76 2.25 0.55
N ASP A 215 6.70 1.14 1.27
CA ASP A 215 6.88 -0.21 0.73
C ASP A 215 5.83 -0.52 -0.33
N VAL A 216 4.62 0.05 -0.21
CA VAL A 216 3.56 -0.12 -1.22
C VAL A 216 3.92 0.54 -2.54
N GLY A 217 4.47 1.76 -2.53
CA GLY A 217 4.90 2.43 -3.76
C GLY A 217 6.00 1.66 -4.48
N MET A 218 6.92 1.04 -3.72
CA MET A 218 7.98 0.18 -4.27
C MET A 218 7.40 -1.09 -4.91
N VAL A 219 6.46 -1.76 -4.25
CA VAL A 219 5.80 -2.96 -4.80
C VAL A 219 4.96 -2.61 -6.02
N ASP A 220 4.15 -1.55 -5.96
CA ASP A 220 3.33 -1.07 -7.08
C ASP A 220 4.21 -0.73 -8.30
N PHE A 221 5.36 -0.08 -8.09
CA PHE A 221 6.36 0.14 -9.14
C PHE A 221 6.84 -1.19 -9.77
N CYS A 222 7.19 -2.19 -8.95
CA CYS A 222 7.67 -3.46 -9.48
C CYS A 222 6.60 -4.17 -10.31
N LEU A 223 5.36 -4.23 -9.84
CA LEU A 223 4.26 -4.90 -10.54
C LEU A 223 3.85 -4.17 -11.83
N ARG A 224 4.11 -2.87 -11.96
CA ARG A 224 3.92 -2.15 -13.24
C ARG A 224 4.92 -2.58 -14.32
N HIS A 225 6.10 -3.06 -13.94
CA HIS A 225 7.20 -3.34 -14.87
C HIS A 225 7.60 -4.81 -14.96
N LEU A 226 7.18 -5.65 -14.01
CA LEU A 226 7.47 -7.07 -13.98
C LEU A 226 6.45 -7.82 -14.84
N ASP A 227 6.91 -8.78 -15.65
CA ASP A 227 6.02 -9.65 -16.42
C ASP A 227 5.13 -10.48 -15.46
N PRO A 228 3.79 -10.52 -15.68
CA PRO A 228 2.88 -11.29 -14.83
C PRO A 228 3.26 -12.77 -14.68
N ASN A 229 3.89 -13.38 -15.68
CA ASN A 229 4.36 -14.77 -15.61
C ASN A 229 5.42 -14.98 -14.52
N ARG A 230 6.09 -13.92 -14.06
CA ARG A 230 7.07 -13.95 -12.96
C ARG A 230 6.42 -13.76 -11.58
N TYR A 231 5.13 -13.44 -11.47
CA TYR A 231 4.48 -13.16 -10.17
C TYR A 231 4.52 -14.35 -9.21
N HIS A 232 4.32 -15.56 -9.72
CA HIS A 232 4.42 -16.77 -8.90
C HIS A 232 5.84 -16.95 -8.32
N GLU A 233 6.87 -16.67 -9.12
CA GLU A 233 8.26 -16.72 -8.65
C GLU A 233 8.58 -15.62 -7.64
N LEU A 234 8.08 -14.40 -7.88
CA LEU A 234 8.17 -13.30 -6.91
C LEU A 234 7.62 -13.73 -5.55
N LEU A 235 6.41 -14.30 -5.52
CA LEU A 235 5.75 -14.77 -4.31
C LEU A 235 6.53 -15.89 -3.61
N LYS A 236 7.11 -16.82 -4.37
CA LYS A 236 7.98 -17.88 -3.83
C LYS A 236 9.24 -17.32 -3.17
N ARG A 237 9.89 -16.33 -3.80
CA ARG A 237 11.08 -15.66 -3.25
C ARG A 237 10.73 -14.84 -2.00
N ASP A 238 9.62 -14.10 -2.05
CA ASP A 238 9.08 -13.32 -0.93
C ASP A 238 8.83 -14.21 0.30
N PHE A 239 8.12 -15.33 0.11
CA PHE A 239 7.85 -16.30 1.17
C PHE A 239 9.14 -16.92 1.72
N LYS A 240 10.08 -17.30 0.85
CA LYS A 240 11.37 -17.87 1.27
C LYS A 240 12.17 -16.87 2.13
N GLN A 241 12.09 -15.58 1.83
CA GLN A 241 12.85 -14.55 2.54
C GLN A 241 12.21 -14.16 3.87
N HIS A 242 10.88 -14.05 3.94
CA HIS A 242 10.18 -13.50 5.10
C HIS A 242 9.36 -14.51 5.91
N GLY A 243 9.23 -15.75 5.43
CA GLY A 243 8.34 -16.76 6.01
C GLY A 243 6.85 -16.43 5.86
N CYS A 244 6.51 -15.39 5.09
CA CYS A 244 5.15 -14.97 4.77
C CYS A 244 5.12 -14.20 3.44
N TYR A 245 3.93 -14.03 2.87
CA TYR A 245 3.71 -13.22 1.67
C TYR A 245 3.65 -11.72 2.03
N TYR A 246 4.81 -11.14 2.28
CA TYR A 246 4.97 -9.75 2.71
C TYR A 246 4.45 -8.77 1.64
N THR A 247 4.78 -8.98 0.37
CA THR A 247 4.33 -8.15 -0.77
C THR A 247 2.80 -8.04 -0.82
N LEU A 248 2.09 -9.18 -0.79
CA LEU A 248 0.64 -9.26 -0.72
C LEU A 248 0.06 -8.55 0.51
N SER A 249 0.70 -8.71 1.67
CA SER A 249 0.28 -8.07 2.93
C SER A 249 0.38 -6.54 2.85
N ILE A 250 1.48 -6.02 2.29
CA ILE A 250 1.72 -4.59 2.12
C ILE A 250 0.69 -3.97 1.18
N LEU A 251 0.41 -4.60 0.03
CA LEU A 251 -0.56 -4.09 -0.94
C LEU A 251 -1.96 -3.97 -0.31
N ARG A 252 -2.43 -5.01 0.39
CA ARG A 252 -3.74 -5.00 1.06
C ARG A 252 -3.84 -3.92 2.13
N ARG A 253 -2.86 -3.84 3.03
CA ARG A 253 -2.83 -2.87 4.14
C ARG A 253 -2.82 -1.42 3.66
N ASN A 254 -2.33 -1.19 2.45
CA ASN A 254 -2.23 0.13 1.84
C ASN A 254 -3.27 0.35 0.74
N HIS A 255 -4.34 -0.45 0.72
CA HIS A 255 -5.48 -0.35 -0.19
C HIS A 255 -5.13 -0.45 -1.69
N SER A 256 -3.97 -1.03 -2.03
CA SER A 256 -3.60 -1.40 -3.41
C SER A 256 -4.25 -2.75 -3.76
N PHE A 257 -5.59 -2.78 -3.69
CA PHE A 257 -6.38 -4.01 -3.77
C PHE A 257 -6.29 -4.68 -5.14
N GLU A 258 -6.23 -3.90 -6.22
CA GLU A 258 -6.13 -4.44 -7.58
C GLU A 258 -4.80 -5.17 -7.81
N ASN A 259 -3.68 -4.60 -7.34
CA ASN A 259 -2.38 -5.26 -7.44
C ASN A 259 -2.28 -6.46 -6.48
N ALA A 260 -2.89 -6.37 -5.29
CA ALA A 260 -3.01 -7.51 -4.38
C ALA A 260 -3.81 -8.66 -5.00
N ARG A 261 -4.92 -8.34 -5.70
CA ARG A 261 -5.74 -9.31 -6.45
C ARG A 261 -4.92 -10.02 -7.51
N LYS A 262 -4.24 -9.26 -8.39
CA LYS A 262 -3.38 -9.80 -9.46
C LYS A 262 -2.31 -10.75 -8.92
N LEU A 263 -1.65 -10.41 -7.81
CA LEU A 263 -0.68 -11.30 -7.19
C LEU A 263 -1.34 -12.55 -6.62
N PHE A 264 -2.47 -12.41 -5.93
CA PHE A 264 -3.17 -13.55 -5.33
C PHE A 264 -3.60 -14.59 -6.37
N GLU A 265 -4.03 -14.15 -7.55
CA GLU A 265 -4.46 -15.02 -8.66
C GLU A 265 -3.33 -15.94 -9.19
N HIS A 266 -2.08 -15.67 -8.82
CA HIS A 266 -0.92 -16.51 -9.17
C HIS A 266 -0.51 -17.48 -8.03
N LEU A 267 -1.24 -17.50 -6.91
CA LEU A 267 -1.10 -18.51 -5.87
C LEU A 267 -1.94 -19.74 -6.18
N LYS A 268 -1.37 -20.91 -5.89
CA LYS A 268 -2.08 -22.19 -5.91
C LYS A 268 -2.38 -22.66 -4.49
N PRO A 269 -3.33 -23.59 -4.31
CA PRO A 269 -3.66 -24.13 -2.98
C PRO A 269 -2.46 -24.74 -2.25
N GLU A 270 -1.49 -25.31 -2.98
CA GLU A 270 -0.25 -25.86 -2.42
C GLU A 270 0.74 -24.79 -1.92
N ASP A 271 0.64 -23.55 -2.41
CA ASP A 271 1.54 -22.45 -2.03
C ASP A 271 1.13 -21.79 -0.71
N LEU A 272 -0.11 -21.97 -0.28
CA LEU A 272 -0.69 -21.27 0.86
C LEU A 272 -1.34 -22.29 1.80
N SER A 273 -0.94 -22.33 3.07
CA SER A 273 -1.64 -23.19 4.03
C SER A 273 -3.08 -22.68 4.27
N PRO A 274 -4.03 -23.54 4.67
CA PRO A 274 -5.38 -23.10 5.08
C PRO A 274 -5.34 -21.97 6.12
N GLU A 275 -4.39 -22.04 7.06
CA GLU A 275 -4.17 -21.01 8.07
C GLU A 275 -3.73 -19.66 7.50
N ALA A 276 -2.78 -19.69 6.56
CA ALA A 276 -2.29 -18.48 5.90
C ALA A 276 -3.35 -17.87 4.99
N TYR A 277 -4.18 -18.70 4.33
CA TYR A 277 -5.36 -18.24 3.58
C TYR A 277 -6.36 -17.52 4.48
N SER A 278 -6.74 -18.13 5.60
CA SER A 278 -7.68 -17.50 6.55
C SER A 278 -7.16 -16.18 7.07
N THR A 279 -5.88 -16.13 7.46
CA THR A 279 -5.22 -14.89 7.89
C THR A 279 -5.24 -13.82 6.79
N SER A 280 -5.00 -14.22 5.55
CA SER A 280 -5.05 -13.33 4.38
C SER A 280 -6.46 -12.77 4.15
N MET A 281 -7.49 -13.61 4.22
CA MET A 281 -8.91 -13.20 4.10
C MET A 281 -9.32 -12.23 5.21
N PHE A 282 -9.02 -12.53 6.48
CA PHE A 282 -9.30 -11.61 7.59
C PHE A 282 -8.55 -10.29 7.46
N SER A 283 -7.29 -10.31 7.02
CA SER A 283 -6.52 -9.10 6.78
C SER A 283 -7.11 -8.24 5.66
N ALA A 284 -7.64 -8.85 4.60
CA ALA A 284 -8.33 -8.15 3.53
C ALA A 284 -9.62 -7.47 4.03
N LEU A 285 -10.42 -8.20 4.81
CA LEU A 285 -11.63 -7.66 5.45
C LEU A 285 -11.32 -6.48 6.38
N ASN A 286 -10.30 -6.60 7.22
CA ASN A 286 -9.89 -5.51 8.11
C ASN A 286 -9.45 -4.26 7.33
N SER A 287 -8.79 -4.45 6.18
CA SER A 287 -8.36 -3.32 5.33
C SER A 287 -9.54 -2.62 4.65
N LEU A 288 -10.63 -3.34 4.37
CA LEU A 288 -11.87 -2.77 3.83
C LEU A 288 -12.60 -1.88 4.84
N VAL A 289 -12.58 -2.22 6.12
CA VAL A 289 -13.20 -1.38 7.17
C VAL A 289 -12.51 -0.02 7.28
N SER A 290 -11.20 0.02 7.10
CA SER A 290 -10.42 1.25 7.12
C SER A 290 -10.36 1.98 5.77
N ALA A 291 -11.08 1.50 4.75
CA ALA A 291 -11.01 2.05 3.41
C ALA A 291 -11.47 3.52 3.39
N PRO A 292 -10.73 4.42 2.71
CA PRO A 292 -11.03 5.85 2.76
C PRO A 292 -12.37 6.27 2.12
N ASN A 293 -12.88 5.53 1.14
CA ASN A 293 -14.11 5.84 0.42
C ASN A 293 -14.66 4.60 -0.32
N ASP A 294 -15.85 4.75 -0.93
CA ASP A 294 -16.57 3.69 -1.63
C ASP A 294 -15.80 3.09 -2.82
N ASN A 295 -14.93 3.87 -3.49
CA ASN A 295 -14.12 3.34 -4.60
C ASN A 295 -13.11 2.31 -4.10
N PHE A 296 -12.44 2.58 -2.97
CA PHE A 296 -11.55 1.60 -2.35
C PHE A 296 -12.31 0.37 -1.85
N ILE A 297 -13.51 0.57 -1.32
CA ILE A 297 -14.37 -0.53 -0.86
C ILE A 297 -14.76 -1.43 -2.01
N LYS A 298 -15.13 -0.85 -3.16
CA LYS A 298 -15.41 -1.61 -4.39
C LYS A 298 -14.20 -2.42 -4.83
N SER A 299 -13.02 -1.79 -4.98
CA SER A 299 -11.81 -2.53 -5.40
C SER A 299 -11.40 -3.63 -4.41
N GLY A 300 -11.58 -3.41 -3.11
CA GLY A 300 -11.32 -4.44 -2.10
C GLY A 300 -12.37 -5.56 -2.10
N SER A 301 -13.63 -5.25 -2.41
CA SER A 301 -14.69 -6.24 -2.64
C SER A 301 -14.36 -7.13 -3.85
N ASP A 302 -13.92 -6.54 -4.96
CA ASP A 302 -13.51 -7.27 -6.15
C ASP A 302 -12.32 -8.21 -5.86
N MET A 303 -11.34 -7.73 -5.07
CA MET A 303 -10.23 -8.57 -4.60
C MET A 303 -10.71 -9.74 -3.75
N LEU A 304 -11.55 -9.50 -2.74
CA LEU A 304 -12.10 -10.57 -1.89
C LEU A 304 -12.90 -11.58 -2.70
N THR A 305 -13.69 -11.11 -3.66
CA THR A 305 -14.46 -11.96 -4.58
C THR A 305 -13.54 -12.88 -5.36
N SER A 306 -12.45 -12.34 -5.93
CA SER A 306 -11.46 -13.15 -6.63
C SER A 306 -10.77 -14.17 -5.71
N MET A 307 -10.38 -13.77 -4.50
CA MET A 307 -9.79 -14.67 -3.49
C MET A 307 -10.74 -15.80 -3.07
N TRP A 308 -12.03 -15.49 -2.90
CA TRP A 308 -13.06 -16.44 -2.53
C TRP A 308 -13.39 -17.40 -3.67
N ASN A 309 -13.44 -16.91 -4.91
CA ASN A 309 -13.81 -17.72 -6.08
C ASN A 309 -12.62 -18.43 -6.74
N SER A 310 -11.42 -18.32 -6.16
CA SER A 310 -10.24 -19.03 -6.64
C SER A 310 -10.44 -20.55 -6.61
N LEU A 311 -10.14 -21.20 -7.73
CA LEU A 311 -10.30 -22.64 -7.93
C LEU A 311 -9.29 -23.44 -7.08
N GLY A 312 -9.75 -24.53 -6.46
CA GLY A 312 -8.89 -25.45 -5.70
C GLY A 312 -8.68 -25.06 -4.23
N PHE A 313 -9.20 -23.91 -3.80
CA PHE A 313 -9.09 -23.42 -2.42
C PHE A 313 -10.25 -23.87 -1.51
N GLU A 314 -11.03 -24.88 -1.90
CA GLU A 314 -12.26 -25.27 -1.19
C GLU A 314 -11.98 -25.70 0.27
N SER A 315 -10.89 -26.42 0.52
CA SER A 315 -10.50 -26.81 1.88
C SER A 315 -10.05 -25.60 2.71
N HIS A 316 -9.37 -24.62 2.10
CA HIS A 316 -8.99 -23.37 2.74
C HIS A 316 -10.20 -22.51 3.09
N LYS A 317 -11.20 -22.44 2.18
CA LYS A 317 -12.48 -21.76 2.42
C LYS A 317 -13.22 -22.39 3.60
N GLN A 318 -13.28 -23.72 3.67
CA GLN A 318 -13.90 -24.41 4.80
C GLN A 318 -13.16 -24.12 6.12
N HIS A 319 -11.82 -24.13 6.11
CA HIS A 319 -11.03 -23.75 7.28
C HIS A 319 -11.28 -22.30 7.71
N TYR A 320 -11.40 -21.38 6.75
CA TYR A 320 -11.75 -19.99 7.02
C TYR A 320 -13.14 -19.86 7.66
N LEU A 321 -14.14 -20.57 7.16
CA LEU A 321 -15.49 -20.58 7.75
C LEU A 321 -15.49 -21.13 9.18
N ASN A 322 -14.76 -22.23 9.43
CA ASN A 322 -14.59 -22.77 10.78
C ASN A 322 -13.94 -21.72 11.71
N LYS A 323 -12.89 -21.05 11.24
CA LYS A 323 -12.25 -19.98 12.01
C LYS A 323 -13.15 -18.79 12.26
N LEU A 324 -13.99 -18.41 11.29
CA LEU A 324 -14.96 -17.33 11.47
C LEU A 324 -15.98 -17.70 12.56
N SER A 325 -16.38 -18.97 12.65
CA SER A 325 -17.23 -19.47 13.72
C SER A 325 -16.52 -19.62 15.07
N GLU A 326 -15.20 -19.80 15.11
CA GLU A 326 -14.43 -19.97 16.36
C GLU A 326 -13.85 -18.67 16.91
N GLN A 327 -13.62 -17.64 16.09
CA GLN A 327 -13.02 -16.38 16.52
C GLN A 327 -13.98 -15.50 17.34
N LEU A 328 -13.37 -14.71 18.24
CA LEU A 328 -13.99 -13.74 19.15
C LEU A 328 -15.00 -12.79 18.46
N SER A 329 -15.93 -12.26 19.27
CA SER A 329 -16.96 -11.29 18.89
C SER A 329 -16.48 -10.19 17.93
N SER A 330 -15.27 -9.65 18.10
CA SER A 330 -14.76 -8.55 17.28
C SER A 330 -14.65 -8.84 15.77
N THR A 331 -14.31 -10.07 15.35
CA THR A 331 -14.25 -10.42 13.92
C THR A 331 -15.67 -10.56 13.35
N ARG A 332 -16.60 -11.05 14.17
CA ARG A 332 -18.01 -11.24 13.79
C ARG A 332 -18.73 -9.90 13.71
N ASP A 333 -18.53 -9.01 14.68
CA ASP A 333 -19.01 -7.63 14.70
C ASP A 333 -18.53 -6.87 13.46
N LEU A 334 -17.29 -7.14 13.02
CA LEU A 334 -16.68 -6.53 11.85
C LEU A 334 -17.35 -6.98 10.54
N VAL A 335 -17.54 -8.30 10.38
CA VAL A 335 -18.29 -8.86 9.24
C VAL A 335 -19.72 -8.35 9.23
N ALA A 336 -20.40 -8.36 10.39
CA ALA A 336 -21.75 -7.85 10.54
C ALA A 336 -21.84 -6.35 10.22
N SER A 337 -20.89 -5.54 10.69
CA SER A 337 -20.82 -4.10 10.41
C SER A 337 -20.60 -3.80 8.93
N LEU A 338 -19.74 -4.56 8.25
CA LEU A 338 -19.52 -4.44 6.81
C LEU A 338 -20.78 -4.80 6.01
N ILE A 339 -21.46 -5.89 6.38
CA ILE A 339 -22.71 -6.34 5.78
C ILE A 339 -23.82 -5.28 5.93
N LYS A 340 -23.93 -4.67 7.11
CA LYS A 340 -24.94 -3.64 7.45
C LYS A 340 -24.65 -2.31 6.76
N GLY A 341 -23.38 -1.93 6.72
CA GLY A 341 -22.93 -0.61 6.30
C GLY A 341 -22.62 -0.48 4.82
N ASN A 342 -22.38 -1.58 4.10
CA ASN A 342 -21.83 -1.48 2.76
C ASN A 342 -22.38 -2.53 1.76
N LYS A 343 -23.36 -2.08 0.96
CA LYS A 343 -23.97 -2.91 -0.10
C LYS A 343 -23.00 -3.28 -1.22
N ALA A 344 -21.87 -2.58 -1.35
CA ALA A 344 -20.88 -2.82 -2.40
C ALA A 344 -20.02 -4.07 -2.14
N VAL A 345 -20.11 -4.68 -0.95
CA VAL A 345 -19.32 -5.87 -0.59
C VAL A 345 -20.16 -7.15 -0.73
N GLU A 346 -20.57 -7.46 -1.96
CA GLU A 346 -21.49 -8.57 -2.29
C GLU A 346 -20.98 -9.93 -1.81
N ILE A 347 -19.66 -10.13 -1.83
CA ILE A 347 -19.03 -11.40 -1.42
C ILE A 347 -19.30 -11.78 0.04
N LEU A 348 -19.57 -10.80 0.91
CA LEU A 348 -19.87 -11.09 2.31
C LEU A 348 -21.17 -11.88 2.47
N SER A 349 -22.15 -11.63 1.59
CA SER A 349 -23.40 -12.39 1.56
C SER A 349 -23.15 -13.84 1.18
N GLU A 350 -22.24 -14.10 0.24
CA GLU A 350 -21.87 -15.44 -0.19
C GLU A 350 -21.12 -16.20 0.92
N VAL A 351 -20.16 -15.54 1.57
CA VAL A 351 -19.43 -16.10 2.72
C VAL A 351 -20.41 -16.48 3.84
N VAL A 352 -21.35 -15.59 4.16
CA VAL A 352 -22.38 -15.84 5.16
C VAL A 352 -23.28 -17.01 4.77
N ASN A 353 -23.73 -17.06 3.51
CA ASN A 353 -24.57 -18.14 3.03
C ASN A 353 -23.85 -19.49 2.97
N SER A 354 -22.51 -19.48 3.00
CA SER A 354 -21.69 -20.68 3.04
C SER A 354 -21.48 -21.25 4.45
N LEU A 355 -21.89 -20.54 5.50
CA LEU A 355 -21.83 -21.05 6.87
C LEU A 355 -22.83 -22.19 7.07
N SER A 356 -22.42 -23.24 7.78
CA SER A 356 -23.33 -24.30 8.23
C SER A 356 -24.30 -23.78 9.29
N GLN A 357 -25.41 -24.50 9.49
CA GLN A 357 -26.37 -24.15 10.53
C GLN A 357 -25.74 -24.18 11.93
N GLU A 358 -24.83 -25.11 12.20
CA GLU A 358 -24.09 -25.21 13.46
C GLU A 358 -23.10 -24.05 13.66
N GLN A 359 -22.38 -23.67 12.60
CA GLN A 359 -21.48 -22.50 12.62
C GLN A 359 -22.25 -21.21 12.85
N MET A 360 -23.41 -21.07 12.21
CA MET A 360 -24.34 -19.98 12.49
C MET A 360 -24.75 -20.00 13.97
N TYR A 361 -25.20 -21.13 14.51
CA TYR A 361 -25.58 -21.22 15.93
C TYR A 361 -24.43 -20.89 16.89
N SER A 362 -23.19 -21.29 16.58
CA SER A 362 -22.01 -20.97 17.39
C SER A 362 -21.68 -19.48 17.38
N ILE A 363 -21.91 -18.79 16.25
CA ILE A 363 -21.85 -17.32 16.18
C ILE A 363 -22.98 -16.69 17.01
N MET A 364 -24.14 -17.36 17.11
CA MET A 364 -25.39 -16.87 17.71
C MET A 364 -25.53 -17.02 19.24
N GLU A 365 -24.79 -17.92 19.90
CA GLU A 365 -24.92 -18.11 21.37
C GLU A 365 -24.35 -16.94 22.20
N GLU A 366 -23.50 -16.09 21.62
CA GLU A 366 -22.81 -15.02 22.36
C GLU A 366 -23.50 -13.63 22.31
N ASP A 367 -24.37 -13.32 21.33
CA ASP A 367 -25.11 -12.03 21.32
C ASP A 367 -26.45 -12.06 20.53
N LYS A 368 -27.57 -11.92 21.26
CA LYS A 368 -28.94 -12.04 20.74
C LYS A 368 -29.39 -10.81 19.92
N SER A 369 -28.76 -9.65 20.12
CA SER A 369 -29.12 -8.39 19.46
C SER A 369 -28.59 -8.31 18.02
N GLU A 370 -27.45 -8.97 17.77
CA GLU A 370 -26.84 -9.08 16.46
C GLU A 370 -27.59 -10.03 15.52
N TYR A 371 -28.22 -11.08 16.06
CA TYR A 371 -29.01 -12.07 15.32
C TYR A 371 -30.17 -11.44 14.55
N GLU A 372 -30.97 -10.57 15.18
CA GLU A 372 -32.09 -9.92 14.50
C GLU A 372 -31.61 -9.03 13.36
N LEU A 373 -30.46 -8.38 13.52
CA LEU A 373 -29.92 -7.50 12.50
C LEU A 373 -29.24 -8.27 11.37
N PHE A 374 -28.52 -9.36 11.68
CA PHE A 374 -27.92 -10.26 10.70
C PHE A 374 -28.98 -10.99 9.88
N MET A 375 -30.01 -11.56 10.51
CA MET A 375 -31.14 -12.19 9.80
C MET A 375 -31.93 -11.18 8.97
N ARG A 376 -32.11 -9.94 9.48
CA ARG A 376 -32.74 -8.87 8.71
C ARG A 376 -31.92 -8.53 7.46
N VAL A 377 -30.59 -8.44 7.55
CA VAL A 377 -29.74 -8.18 6.36
C VAL A 377 -29.72 -9.36 5.40
N ARG A 378 -29.53 -10.60 5.91
CA ARG A 378 -29.57 -11.83 5.09
C ARG A 378 -30.88 -11.93 4.30
N ASN A 379 -32.02 -11.78 4.98
CA ASN A 379 -33.33 -11.85 4.34
C ASN A 379 -33.53 -10.70 3.35
N THR A 380 -33.12 -9.47 3.69
CA THR A 380 -33.20 -8.31 2.78
C THR A 380 -32.33 -8.49 1.52
N GLN A 381 -31.23 -9.22 1.61
CA GLN A 381 -30.34 -9.50 0.46
C GLN A 381 -30.84 -10.68 -0.37
N LEU A 382 -31.40 -11.73 0.26
CA LEU A 382 -32.04 -12.85 -0.43
C LEU A 382 -33.27 -12.38 -1.24
N ASP A 383 -34.07 -11.47 -0.69
CA ASP A 383 -35.25 -10.90 -1.37
C ASP A 383 -34.90 -9.97 -2.56
N ARG A 384 -33.65 -9.49 -2.67
CA ARG A 384 -33.20 -8.64 -3.79
C ARG A 384 -32.56 -9.42 -4.93
N GLY A 385 -32.13 -10.67 -4.71
CA GLY A 385 -31.55 -11.54 -5.73
C GLY A 385 -32.57 -12.42 -6.46
N ALA A 386 -33.77 -12.59 -5.90
CA ALA A 386 -34.85 -13.36 -6.52
C ALA A 386 -35.84 -12.42 -7.21
N GLY A 387 -35.77 -12.33 -8.54
CA GLY A 387 -36.84 -11.73 -9.32
C GLY A 387 -38.16 -12.47 -9.07
N ASP A 388 -39.20 -11.70 -8.75
CA ASP A 388 -40.62 -12.07 -8.70
C ASP A 388 -40.94 -13.57 -8.62
N SER A 389 -40.80 -14.13 -7.43
CA SER A 389 -41.54 -15.34 -7.07
C SER A 389 -42.02 -15.23 -5.64
N GLN A 390 -43.35 -15.17 -5.50
CA GLN A 390 -44.09 -15.06 -4.26
C GLN A 390 -43.58 -16.03 -3.17
N LEU A 391 -43.22 -15.48 -2.01
CA LEU A 391 -42.99 -16.24 -0.79
C LEU A 391 -44.30 -16.92 -0.31
N PRO A 392 -44.26 -18.19 0.13
CA PRO A 392 -45.26 -18.69 1.06
C PRO A 392 -45.01 -18.04 2.42
N SER A 393 -46.07 -17.48 3.01
CA SER A 393 -46.05 -16.96 4.37
C SER A 393 -45.73 -18.07 5.37
N SER A 394 -44.52 -18.06 5.94
CA SER A 394 -44.25 -18.74 7.20
C SER A 394 -43.55 -17.77 8.15
N SER A 395 -44.36 -16.96 8.84
CA SER A 395 -43.97 -16.38 10.12
C SER A 395 -43.62 -17.54 11.06
N LEU A 396 -42.33 -17.84 11.19
CA LEU A 396 -41.83 -18.69 12.26
C LEU A 396 -42.01 -17.90 13.57
N ASP A 397 -43.12 -18.22 14.22
CA ASP A 397 -43.53 -17.64 15.50
C ASP A 397 -42.42 -17.86 16.55
N VAL A 398 -42.04 -16.78 17.21
CA VAL A 398 -40.92 -16.70 18.16
C VAL A 398 -41.12 -17.69 19.32
N GLU A 399 -42.38 -18.01 19.65
CA GLU A 399 -42.74 -19.03 20.65
C GLU A 399 -42.31 -20.44 20.22
N THR A 400 -42.31 -20.75 18.92
CA THR A 400 -41.92 -22.07 18.39
C THR A 400 -40.42 -22.31 18.53
N ILE A 401 -39.62 -21.24 18.43
CA ILE A 401 -38.16 -21.28 18.62
C ILE A 401 -37.82 -21.40 20.12
N GLN A 402 -38.56 -20.70 20.99
CA GLN A 402 -38.39 -20.82 22.43
C GLN A 402 -38.68 -22.24 22.93
N GLN A 403 -39.73 -22.89 22.41
CA GLN A 403 -40.08 -24.26 22.79
C GLN A 403 -39.01 -25.28 22.38
N LYS A 404 -38.43 -25.14 21.17
CA LYS A 404 -37.34 -26.03 20.70
C LYS A 404 -36.04 -25.88 21.49
N VAL A 405 -35.75 -24.69 22.01
CA VAL A 405 -34.58 -24.43 22.87
C VAL A 405 -34.78 -25.01 24.27
N VAL A 406 -36.00 -24.98 24.79
CA VAL A 406 -36.34 -25.62 26.09
C VAL A 406 -36.31 -27.15 25.96
N ASP A 407 -36.80 -27.71 24.86
CA ASP A 407 -36.79 -29.16 24.62
C ASP A 407 -35.38 -29.73 24.37
N ALA A 408 -34.45 -28.92 23.87
CA ALA A 408 -33.03 -29.30 23.77
C ALA A 408 -32.32 -29.29 25.13
N ARG A 409 -32.72 -28.40 26.04
CA ARG A 409 -32.17 -28.29 27.41
C ARG A 409 -32.64 -29.40 28.36
N SER A 410 -33.76 -30.06 28.08
CA SER A 410 -34.27 -31.17 28.90
C SER A 410 -33.67 -32.54 28.55
N LYS A 411 -32.78 -32.60 27.55
CA LYS A 411 -32.14 -33.83 27.06
C LYS A 411 -30.62 -33.89 27.28
N VAL A 412 -30.06 -32.97 28.08
CA VAL A 412 -28.64 -32.98 28.52
C VAL A 412 -28.56 -33.31 30.00
#